data_AF-A0AAJ6ZEA0-F1
#
_entry.id   AF-A0AAJ6ZEA0-F1
#
_cell.length_a   1.000
_cell.length_b   1.000
_cell.length_c   1.000
_cell.angle_alpha   90.00
_cell.angle_beta   90.00
_cell.angle_gamma   90.00
#
_symmetry.space_group_name_H-M   'P 1'
#
loop_
_entity.id
_entity.type
_entity.pdbx_description
1 polymer ?
#
loop_
_entity_poly.entity_id
_entity_poly.type
_entity_poly.pdbx_seq_one_letter_code
_entity_poly.pdbx_strand_id
1 'polypeptide(L)'
;MLGIRAICNIATPSKSLLVNQTRNTFILRRRWPPPLHKKHGKPAKMRGRHFVYDLVEDTNVVKKPDMKIILNQFIDGVGETGDVLTLSPAKAYKNFLVPGLAVYATPENIAKYKVDENKPKDKSNFSSPYVQRTMSCLSRLVLQITMSKTEPWTLEPWHVRTSFRKAGFVVPEDTITMPPVKISGPDLSLQEKEFYVTVKINNKEEVNVRCRIHHWATGLEKLPWDEFHWKKPREPLIPEQAAELANIPLA
;
A
#
# COMPACT_ATOMS: atom_id res chain seq x y z
N MET A 1 6.68 -57.66 56.32
CA MET A 1 5.98 -56.36 56.37
C MET A 1 6.75 -55.37 55.53
N LEU A 2 6.08 -54.76 54.55
CA LEU A 2 6.61 -53.78 53.61
C LEU A 2 7.04 -52.48 54.31
N GLY A 3 8.01 -51.78 53.73
CA GLY A 3 8.39 -50.43 54.13
C GLY A 3 9.24 -49.72 53.08
N ILE A 4 8.69 -49.57 51.87
CA ILE A 4 9.27 -48.76 50.78
C ILE A 4 9.30 -47.30 51.26
N ARG A 5 10.50 -46.76 51.51
CA ARG A 5 10.69 -45.32 51.77
C ARG A 5 10.51 -44.56 50.46
N ALA A 6 9.39 -43.85 50.36
CA ALA A 6 9.03 -43.04 49.21
C ALA A 6 10.06 -41.93 48.97
N ILE A 7 10.59 -41.91 47.75
CA ILE A 7 11.36 -40.83 47.16
C ILE A 7 10.34 -39.76 46.75
N CYS A 8 10.15 -38.75 47.58
CA CYS A 8 9.45 -37.53 47.17
C CYS A 8 10.48 -36.44 46.93
N ASN A 9 11.13 -36.49 45.76
CA ASN A 9 11.70 -35.30 45.15
C ASN A 9 10.53 -34.36 44.84
N ILE A 10 10.30 -33.38 45.72
CA ILE A 10 9.50 -32.21 45.39
C ILE A 10 10.32 -31.46 44.33
N ALA A 11 10.07 -31.78 43.08
CA ALA A 11 10.44 -30.94 41.96
C ALA A 11 9.68 -29.63 42.15
N THR A 12 10.32 -28.66 42.82
CA THR A 12 9.93 -27.27 42.65
C THR A 12 9.95 -27.01 41.14
N PRO A 13 8.83 -26.62 40.51
CA PRO A 13 8.89 -26.15 39.14
C PRO A 13 9.85 -24.96 39.17
N SER A 14 11.02 -25.14 38.55
CA SER A 14 11.95 -24.05 38.33
C SER A 14 11.16 -22.89 37.74
N LYS A 15 11.36 -21.69 38.27
CA LYS A 15 10.82 -20.45 37.72
C LYS A 15 11.42 -20.13 36.33
N SER A 16 11.69 -21.12 35.49
CA SER A 16 12.35 -20.99 34.19
C SER A 16 11.38 -20.80 33.03
N LEU A 17 10.08 -21.05 33.20
CA LEU A 17 9.08 -20.91 32.13
C LEU A 17 8.66 -19.45 31.86
N LEU A 18 9.00 -18.52 32.76
CA LEU A 18 8.63 -17.09 32.63
C LEU A 18 9.79 -16.18 32.23
N VAL A 19 11.01 -16.71 32.08
CA VAL A 19 12.12 -15.96 31.51
C VAL A 19 12.07 -16.17 30.00
N ASN A 20 11.15 -15.47 29.33
CA ASN A 20 11.28 -15.28 27.91
C ASN A 20 12.66 -14.65 27.67
N GLN A 21 13.52 -15.38 26.97
CA GLN A 21 14.82 -14.89 26.58
C GLN A 21 14.58 -13.68 25.68
N THR A 22 14.77 -12.47 26.22
CA THR A 22 14.74 -11.25 25.41
C THR A 22 15.84 -11.39 24.36
N ARG A 23 15.50 -11.23 23.08
CA ARG A 23 16.43 -11.35 21.94
C ARG A 23 17.36 -10.13 21.85
N ASN A 24 18.04 -9.83 22.95
CA ASN A 24 18.92 -8.69 23.11
C ASN A 24 20.35 -9.20 23.22
N THR A 25 21.26 -8.62 22.45
CA THR A 25 22.68 -9.00 22.46
C THR A 25 23.52 -7.80 22.86
N PHE A 26 24.21 -7.91 23.99
CA PHE A 26 25.17 -6.90 24.45
C PHE A 26 26.58 -7.43 24.21
N ILE A 27 27.41 -6.62 23.56
CA ILE A 27 28.83 -6.91 23.40
C ILE A 27 29.55 -6.34 24.63
N LEU A 28 30.15 -7.24 25.40
CA LEU A 28 30.80 -6.94 26.66
C LEU A 28 32.29 -7.21 26.57
N ARG A 29 33.10 -6.36 27.20
CA ARG A 29 34.54 -6.57 27.36
C ARG A 29 34.84 -6.80 28.83
N ARG A 30 35.62 -7.84 29.15
CA ARG A 30 36.11 -8.05 30.51
C ARG A 30 37.00 -6.88 30.93
N ARG A 31 36.71 -6.27 32.07
CA ARG A 31 37.52 -5.18 32.63
C ARG A 31 38.92 -5.67 33.00
N TRP A 32 39.00 -6.90 33.51
CA TRP A 32 40.27 -7.58 33.82
C TRP A 32 40.46 -8.83 32.96
N PRO A 33 41.53 -8.89 32.14
CA PRO A 33 41.74 -10.01 31.23
C PRO A 33 42.06 -11.30 31.99
N PRO A 34 41.62 -12.47 31.47
CA PRO A 34 42.00 -13.75 32.05
C PRO A 34 43.49 -14.03 31.81
N PRO A 35 44.14 -14.82 32.68
CA PRO A 35 45.52 -15.21 32.51
C PRO A 35 45.73 -16.02 31.23
N LEU A 36 46.84 -15.75 30.55
CA LEU A 36 47.24 -16.47 29.34
C LEU A 36 47.63 -17.91 29.67
N HIS A 37 47.11 -18.85 28.88
CA HIS A 37 47.54 -20.26 28.88
C HIS A 37 48.38 -20.58 27.63
N LYS A 38 49.18 -21.64 27.70
CA LYS A 38 49.90 -22.17 26.53
C LYS A 38 48.91 -22.59 25.44
N LYS A 39 49.30 -22.45 24.17
CA LYS A 39 48.52 -22.91 23.02
C LYS A 39 48.27 -24.42 23.16
N HIS A 40 47.01 -24.86 22.99
CA HIS A 40 46.55 -26.23 23.21
C HIS A 40 46.71 -26.77 24.65
N GLY A 41 47.05 -25.93 25.61
CA GLY A 41 47.07 -26.27 27.03
C GLY A 41 45.72 -26.06 27.71
N LYS A 42 45.56 -26.59 28.92
CA LYS A 42 44.35 -26.38 29.71
C LYS A 42 44.19 -24.89 30.06
N PRO A 43 42.99 -24.29 29.88
CA PRO A 43 42.76 -22.91 30.26
C PRO A 43 42.88 -22.72 31.76
N ALA A 44 43.54 -21.63 32.14
CA ALA A 44 43.70 -21.25 33.53
C ALA A 44 42.34 -20.88 34.15
N LYS A 45 42.17 -21.23 35.44
CA LYS A 45 40.89 -21.02 36.14
C LYS A 45 40.60 -19.53 36.28
N MET A 46 39.42 -19.10 35.84
CA MET A 46 38.95 -17.72 36.01
C MET A 46 38.62 -17.45 37.49
N ARG A 47 38.90 -16.22 37.94
CA ARG A 47 38.56 -15.73 39.28
C ARG A 47 37.36 -14.77 39.18
N GLY A 48 36.71 -14.49 40.32
CA GLY A 48 35.55 -13.58 40.39
C GLY A 48 35.77 -12.24 39.68
N ARG A 49 36.95 -11.63 39.82
CA ARG A 49 37.30 -10.38 39.13
C ARG A 49 37.17 -10.46 37.60
N HIS A 50 37.39 -11.62 36.97
CA HIS A 50 37.31 -11.75 35.51
C HIS A 50 35.86 -11.79 34.98
N PHE A 51 34.85 -11.84 35.87
CA PHE A 51 33.44 -11.80 35.52
C PHE A 51 32.84 -10.39 35.65
N VAL A 52 33.68 -9.37 35.79
CA VAL A 52 33.25 -7.97 35.70
C VAL A 52 33.48 -7.48 34.28
N TYR A 53 32.42 -6.93 33.71
CA TYR A 53 32.35 -6.55 32.31
C TYR A 53 32.01 -5.08 32.17
N ASP A 54 32.65 -4.45 31.19
CA ASP A 54 32.30 -3.13 30.70
C ASP A 54 31.46 -3.30 29.42
N LEU A 55 30.40 -2.49 29.27
CA LEU A 55 29.58 -2.48 28.06
C LEU A 55 30.36 -1.82 26.92
N VAL A 56 30.51 -2.51 25.79
CA VAL A 56 31.17 -1.99 24.58
C VAL A 56 30.13 -1.51 23.59
N GLU A 57 29.16 -2.36 23.26
CA GLU A 57 28.16 -2.08 22.24
C GLU A 57 26.83 -2.73 22.61
N ASP A 58 25.75 -1.98 22.41
CA ASP A 58 24.38 -2.49 22.50
C ASP A 58 23.81 -2.67 21.08
N THR A 59 23.65 -3.92 20.65
CA THR A 59 23.16 -4.21 19.30
C THR A 59 21.68 -3.87 19.10
N ASN A 60 20.94 -3.59 20.17
CA ASN A 60 19.52 -3.22 20.09
C ASN A 60 19.33 -1.79 19.57
N VAL A 61 20.29 -0.91 19.84
CA VAL A 61 20.28 0.50 19.41
C VAL A 61 20.77 0.64 17.98
N VAL A 62 21.66 -0.25 17.55
CA VAL A 62 22.26 -0.21 16.22
C VAL A 62 21.21 -0.47 15.14
N LYS A 63 21.16 0.42 14.14
CA LYS A 63 20.28 0.26 12.97
C LYS A 63 20.68 -1.00 12.21
N LYS A 64 19.75 -1.93 12.09
CA LYS A 64 19.94 -3.15 11.30
C LYS A 64 20.06 -2.80 9.81
N PRO A 65 20.94 -3.48 9.06
CA PRO A 65 21.09 -3.24 7.63
C PRO A 65 19.79 -3.58 6.90
N ASP A 66 19.54 -2.89 5.79
CA ASP A 66 18.39 -3.18 4.95
C ASP A 66 18.55 -4.55 4.26
N MET A 67 17.42 -5.18 3.99
CA MET A 67 17.32 -6.54 3.47
C MET A 67 16.65 -6.53 2.10
N LYS A 68 17.16 -7.37 1.20
CA LYS A 68 16.60 -7.58 -0.13
C LYS A 68 15.58 -8.71 -0.14
N ILE A 69 14.41 -8.45 -0.71
CA ILE A 69 13.32 -9.42 -0.90
C ILE A 69 12.83 -9.38 -2.34
N ILE A 70 12.24 -10.47 -2.81
CA ILE A 70 11.64 -10.63 -4.14
C ILE A 70 10.13 -10.78 -3.97
N LEU A 71 9.34 -9.99 -4.68
CA LEU A 71 7.87 -10.11 -4.64
C LEU A 71 7.38 -11.37 -5.37
N ASN A 72 6.46 -12.12 -4.77
CA ASN A 72 5.81 -13.26 -5.40
C ASN A 72 4.57 -12.86 -6.22
N GLN A 73 3.85 -11.84 -5.75
CA GLN A 73 2.60 -11.37 -6.31
C GLN A 73 2.61 -9.85 -6.48
N PHE A 74 1.74 -9.33 -7.34
CA PHE A 74 1.53 -7.90 -7.47
C PHE A 74 0.99 -7.33 -6.16
N ILE A 75 1.55 -6.20 -5.73
CA ILE A 75 1.12 -5.49 -4.52
C ILE A 75 0.93 -4.02 -4.88
N ASP A 76 -0.29 -3.52 -4.64
CA ASP A 76 -0.66 -2.13 -4.91
C ASP A 76 0.27 -1.15 -4.17
N GLY A 77 0.80 -0.21 -4.95
CA GLY A 77 1.72 0.82 -4.51
C GLY A 77 3.12 0.35 -4.13
N VAL A 78 3.46 -0.92 -4.33
CA VAL A 78 4.79 -1.45 -4.00
C VAL A 78 5.54 -1.91 -5.24
N GLY A 79 4.97 -2.82 -6.02
CA GLY A 79 5.67 -3.41 -7.16
C GLY A 79 4.96 -4.61 -7.78
N GLU A 80 5.59 -5.12 -8.83
CA GLU A 80 5.11 -6.27 -9.58
C GLU A 80 5.79 -7.58 -9.12
N THR A 81 5.28 -8.70 -9.64
CA THR A 81 5.86 -10.02 -9.39
C THR A 81 7.31 -10.10 -9.89
N GLY A 82 8.22 -10.57 -9.04
CA GLY A 82 9.63 -10.71 -9.36
C GLY A 82 10.47 -9.46 -9.08
N ASP A 83 9.87 -8.34 -8.67
CA ASP A 83 10.63 -7.14 -8.31
C ASP A 83 11.46 -7.35 -7.04
N VAL A 84 12.71 -6.86 -7.05
CA VAL A 84 13.59 -6.86 -5.88
C VAL A 84 13.44 -5.54 -5.12
N LEU A 85 13.09 -5.65 -3.85
CA LEU A 85 12.93 -4.50 -2.95
C LEU A 85 13.99 -4.54 -1.86
N THR A 86 14.55 -3.37 -1.56
CA THR A 86 15.46 -3.19 -0.42
C THR A 86 14.72 -2.44 0.69
N LEU A 87 14.48 -3.10 1.82
CA LEU A 87 13.64 -2.59 2.91
C LEU A 87 14.28 -2.85 4.28
N SER A 88 13.87 -2.09 5.28
CA SER A 88 14.23 -2.40 6.68
C SER A 88 13.72 -3.80 7.08
N PRO A 89 14.48 -4.60 7.84
CA PRO A 89 14.10 -5.98 8.17
C PRO A 89 12.73 -6.12 8.86
N ALA A 90 12.37 -5.16 9.72
CA ALA A 90 11.09 -5.18 10.43
C ALA A 90 9.90 -5.05 9.46
N LYS A 91 9.98 -4.13 8.49
CA LYS A 91 8.95 -3.97 7.45
C LYS A 91 8.91 -5.16 6.51
N ALA A 92 10.08 -5.63 6.05
CA ALA A 92 10.19 -6.80 5.18
C ALA A 92 9.53 -8.04 5.83
N TYR A 93 9.86 -8.30 7.10
CA TYR A 93 9.33 -9.44 7.82
C TYR A 93 7.82 -9.34 8.06
N LYS A 94 7.37 -8.25 8.70
CA LYS A 94 5.97 -8.07 9.10
C LYS A 94 5.02 -8.00 7.90
N ASN A 95 5.38 -7.23 6.88
CA ASN A 95 4.43 -6.90 5.81
C ASN A 95 4.53 -7.85 4.61
N PHE A 96 5.68 -8.48 4.37
CA PHE A 96 5.90 -9.22 3.12
C PHE A 96 6.24 -10.70 3.34
N LEU A 97 7.20 -11.01 4.21
CA LEU A 97 7.67 -12.39 4.42
C LEU A 97 6.67 -13.22 5.23
N VAL A 98 6.17 -12.69 6.36
CA VAL A 98 5.20 -13.40 7.21
C VAL A 98 3.90 -13.70 6.45
N PRO A 99 3.33 -12.74 5.68
CA PRO A 99 2.11 -13.04 4.91
C PRO A 99 2.39 -13.83 3.62
N GLY A 100 3.65 -14.13 3.28
CA GLY A 100 4.02 -14.92 2.10
C GLY A 100 3.99 -14.15 0.76
N LEU A 101 3.90 -12.83 0.80
CA LEU A 101 3.86 -11.95 -0.38
C LEU A 101 5.21 -11.83 -1.08
N ALA A 102 6.30 -12.10 -0.35
CA ALA A 102 7.66 -12.02 -0.85
C ALA A 102 8.54 -13.14 -0.29
N VAL A 103 9.68 -13.34 -0.92
CA VAL A 103 10.71 -14.31 -0.54
C VAL A 103 12.05 -13.60 -0.38
N TYR A 104 12.95 -14.17 0.44
CA TYR A 104 14.32 -13.66 0.55
C TYR A 104 15.05 -13.70 -0.80
N ALA A 105 15.83 -12.65 -1.09
CA ALA A 105 16.70 -12.59 -2.27
C ALA A 105 17.98 -13.41 -2.06
N THR A 106 17.85 -14.72 -1.88
CA THR A 106 18.99 -15.66 -1.91
C THR A 106 19.40 -15.95 -3.36
N PRO A 107 20.66 -16.33 -3.63
CA PRO A 107 21.11 -16.65 -4.99
C PRO A 107 20.25 -17.73 -5.66
N GLU A 108 19.80 -18.72 -4.89
CA GLU A 108 18.88 -19.77 -5.35
C GLU A 108 17.52 -19.21 -5.78
N ASN A 109 16.95 -18.29 -4.99
CA ASN A 109 15.66 -17.68 -5.32
C ASN A 109 15.79 -16.73 -6.51
N ILE A 110 16.88 -15.95 -6.60
CA ILE A 110 17.14 -15.09 -7.76
C ILE A 110 17.17 -15.92 -9.04
N ALA A 111 17.85 -17.07 -9.03
CA ALA A 111 17.88 -18.00 -10.15
C ALA A 111 16.50 -18.63 -10.44
N LYS A 112 15.75 -19.02 -9.40
CA LYS A 112 14.41 -19.60 -9.51
C LYS A 112 13.41 -18.64 -10.15
N TYR A 113 13.39 -17.39 -9.69
CA TYR A 113 12.44 -16.38 -10.15
C TYR A 113 12.93 -15.64 -11.41
N LYS A 114 14.14 -15.97 -11.92
CA LYS A 114 14.76 -15.33 -13.09
C LYS A 114 14.61 -13.82 -13.03
N VAL A 115 14.96 -13.26 -11.86
CA VAL A 115 14.88 -11.82 -11.62
C VAL A 115 15.94 -11.17 -12.48
N ASP A 116 15.52 -10.70 -13.66
CA ASP A 116 16.35 -9.92 -14.53
C ASP A 116 16.00 -8.45 -14.31
N GLU A 117 16.85 -7.73 -13.59
CA GLU A 117 16.67 -6.30 -13.30
C GLU A 117 16.53 -5.46 -14.59
N ASN A 118 17.00 -5.98 -15.73
CA ASN A 118 17.03 -5.31 -17.03
C ASN A 118 15.93 -5.75 -18.00
N LYS A 119 15.03 -6.68 -17.63
CA LYS A 119 13.95 -7.09 -18.55
C LYS A 119 12.85 -6.03 -18.62
N PRO A 120 12.37 -5.66 -19.83
CA PRO A 120 11.23 -4.78 -19.95
C PRO A 120 10.00 -5.45 -19.35
N LYS A 121 9.29 -4.72 -18.49
CA LYS A 121 8.13 -5.18 -17.71
C LYS A 121 6.84 -5.31 -18.54
N ASP A 122 6.95 -5.49 -19.85
CA ASP A 122 5.80 -5.39 -20.77
C ASP A 122 4.75 -6.48 -20.57
N LYS A 123 5.13 -7.58 -19.89
CA LYS A 123 4.30 -8.76 -19.64
C LYS A 123 3.57 -8.76 -18.29
N SER A 124 3.53 -7.64 -17.59
CA SER A 124 2.75 -7.55 -16.35
C SER A 124 1.25 -7.38 -16.62
N ASN A 125 0.43 -7.92 -15.71
CA ASN A 125 -1.03 -7.81 -15.74
C ASN A 125 -1.51 -6.37 -15.55
N PHE A 126 -0.72 -5.54 -14.87
CA PHE A 126 -1.02 -4.14 -14.59
C PHE A 126 0.03 -3.24 -15.24
N SER A 127 -0.37 -2.08 -15.73
CA SER A 127 0.53 -1.13 -16.38
C SER A 127 1.51 -0.46 -15.41
N SER A 128 1.15 -0.35 -14.13
CA SER A 128 2.03 0.18 -13.08
C SER A 128 1.69 -0.35 -11.69
N PRO A 129 2.62 -0.25 -10.71
CA PRO A 129 2.36 -0.60 -9.32
C PRO A 129 1.21 0.19 -8.67
N TYR A 130 0.92 1.41 -9.15
CA TYR A 130 -0.05 2.33 -8.55
C TYR A 130 -1.40 2.36 -9.27
N VAL A 131 -1.60 1.49 -10.27
CA VAL A 131 -2.84 1.49 -11.07
C VAL A 131 -4.04 1.28 -10.17
N GLN A 132 -4.04 0.24 -9.33
CA GLN A 132 -5.20 -0.11 -8.51
C GLN A 132 -5.60 1.04 -7.58
N ARG A 133 -4.62 1.67 -6.91
CA ARG A 133 -4.87 2.89 -6.14
C ARG A 133 -5.48 4.01 -6.96
N THR A 134 -4.97 4.25 -8.17
CA THR A 134 -5.49 5.27 -9.08
C THR A 134 -6.93 4.95 -9.53
N MET A 135 -7.22 3.70 -9.87
CA MET A 135 -8.57 3.24 -10.21
C MET A 135 -9.54 3.43 -9.04
N SER A 136 -9.10 3.13 -7.81
CA SER A 136 -9.90 3.32 -6.60
C SER A 136 -10.19 4.80 -6.31
N CYS A 137 -9.21 5.68 -6.54
CA CYS A 137 -9.41 7.12 -6.40
C CYS A 137 -10.38 7.68 -7.43
N LEU A 138 -10.26 7.26 -8.70
CA LEU A 138 -11.11 7.73 -9.80
C LEU A 138 -12.54 7.16 -9.72
N SER A 139 -12.72 5.91 -9.30
CA SER A 139 -14.05 5.28 -9.21
C SER A 139 -14.93 5.88 -8.10
N ARG A 140 -14.31 6.34 -7.01
CA ARG A 140 -15.01 7.03 -5.91
C ARG A 140 -15.32 8.49 -6.24
N LEU A 141 -14.73 9.05 -7.29
CA LEU A 141 -14.86 10.46 -7.61
C LEU A 141 -16.21 10.75 -8.29
N VAL A 142 -16.88 11.79 -7.79
CA VAL A 142 -18.07 12.37 -8.44
C VAL A 142 -17.67 13.70 -9.06
N LEU A 143 -17.42 13.69 -10.36
CA LEU A 143 -16.92 14.83 -11.11
C LEU A 143 -18.04 15.84 -11.37
N GLN A 144 -17.93 17.05 -10.82
CA GLN A 144 -18.85 18.15 -11.14
C GLN A 144 -18.38 18.90 -12.38
N ILE A 145 -19.07 18.69 -13.48
CA ILE A 145 -18.83 19.38 -14.73
C ILE A 145 -19.57 20.71 -14.69
N THR A 146 -18.79 21.78 -14.53
CA THR A 146 -19.31 23.14 -14.40
C THR A 146 -19.54 23.72 -15.80
N MET A 147 -20.80 24.01 -16.14
CA MET A 147 -21.20 24.53 -17.45
C MET A 147 -21.95 25.85 -17.34
N SER A 148 -21.97 26.67 -18.39
CA SER A 148 -22.72 27.93 -18.39
C SER A 148 -24.24 27.68 -18.35
N LYS A 149 -24.98 28.49 -17.59
CA LYS A 149 -26.45 28.52 -17.60
C LYS A 149 -27.01 29.30 -18.79
N THR A 150 -26.29 30.31 -19.28
CA THR A 150 -26.81 31.29 -20.24
C THR A 150 -26.33 31.04 -21.67
N GLU A 151 -25.11 30.56 -21.81
CA GLU A 151 -24.49 30.34 -23.12
C GLU A 151 -24.68 28.89 -23.56
N PRO A 152 -24.99 28.64 -24.84
CA PRO A 152 -25.09 27.29 -25.35
C PRO A 152 -23.71 26.61 -25.36
N TRP A 153 -23.69 25.34 -24.98
CA TRP A 153 -22.46 24.56 -24.91
C TRP A 153 -22.73 23.12 -25.34
N THR A 154 -21.69 22.50 -25.89
CA THR A 154 -21.64 21.09 -26.24
C THR A 154 -20.53 20.43 -25.45
N LEU A 155 -20.85 19.33 -24.76
CA LEU A 155 -19.87 18.66 -23.92
C LEU A 155 -18.78 18.00 -24.77
N GLU A 156 -17.54 18.47 -24.58
CA GLU A 156 -16.33 17.96 -25.25
C GLU A 156 -15.29 17.50 -24.22
N PRO A 157 -14.31 16.66 -24.62
CA PRO A 157 -13.30 16.12 -23.69
C PRO A 157 -12.53 17.17 -22.88
N TRP A 158 -12.23 18.34 -23.46
CA TRP A 158 -11.51 19.42 -22.77
C TRP A 158 -12.29 20.01 -21.58
N HIS A 159 -13.63 20.00 -21.63
CA HIS A 159 -14.47 20.42 -20.51
C HIS A 159 -14.35 19.44 -19.33
N VAL A 160 -14.32 18.13 -19.65
CA VAL A 160 -14.14 17.07 -18.67
C VAL A 160 -12.74 17.14 -18.07
N ARG A 161 -11.71 17.35 -18.89
CA ARG A 161 -10.32 17.60 -18.45
C ARG A 161 -10.22 18.80 -17.50
N THR A 162 -10.87 19.91 -17.82
CA THR A 162 -10.87 21.11 -16.97
C THR A 162 -11.54 20.82 -15.62
N SER A 163 -12.61 20.03 -15.64
CA SER A 163 -13.29 19.58 -14.42
C SER A 163 -12.41 18.64 -13.59
N PHE A 164 -11.68 17.71 -14.21
CA PHE A 164 -10.70 16.86 -13.51
C PHE A 164 -9.62 17.69 -12.85
N ARG A 165 -9.11 18.73 -13.53
CA ARG A 165 -8.12 19.65 -12.97
C ARG A 165 -8.67 20.40 -11.77
N LYS A 166 -9.93 20.84 -11.82
CA LYS A 166 -10.64 21.45 -10.67
C LYS A 166 -10.76 20.47 -9.49
N ALA A 167 -10.94 19.19 -9.76
CA ALA A 167 -10.96 18.13 -8.75
C ALA A 167 -9.56 17.70 -8.26
N GLY A 168 -8.48 18.24 -8.80
CA GLY A 168 -7.11 17.94 -8.43
C GLY A 168 -6.43 16.80 -9.22
N PHE A 169 -7.08 16.29 -10.27
CA PHE A 169 -6.54 15.25 -11.14
C PHE A 169 -6.06 15.84 -12.46
N VAL A 170 -4.91 15.37 -12.95
CA VAL A 170 -4.38 15.77 -14.26
C VAL A 170 -4.61 14.63 -15.24
N VAL A 171 -5.59 14.80 -16.12
CA VAL A 171 -6.00 13.79 -17.11
C VAL A 171 -5.87 14.40 -18.52
N PRO A 172 -5.12 13.78 -19.46
CA PRO A 172 -5.05 14.22 -20.85
C PRO A 172 -6.34 13.89 -21.63
N GLU A 173 -6.67 14.67 -22.65
CA GLU A 173 -7.91 14.51 -23.43
C GLU A 173 -7.97 13.17 -24.17
N ASP A 174 -6.84 12.72 -24.70
CA ASP A 174 -6.72 11.47 -25.47
C ASP A 174 -7.08 10.21 -24.66
N THR A 175 -7.05 10.32 -23.32
CA THR A 175 -7.35 9.21 -22.41
C THR A 175 -8.83 9.13 -22.03
N ILE A 176 -9.61 10.16 -22.36
CA ILE A 176 -11.00 10.32 -21.95
C ILE A 176 -11.90 9.85 -23.09
N THR A 177 -12.66 8.77 -22.87
CA THR A 177 -13.68 8.31 -23.80
C THR A 177 -15.05 8.78 -23.35
N MET A 178 -15.63 9.67 -24.15
CA MET A 178 -16.94 10.27 -23.93
C MET A 178 -18.08 9.28 -24.21
N PRO A 179 -19.26 9.46 -23.57
CA PRO A 179 -20.44 8.70 -23.95
C PRO A 179 -20.84 8.98 -25.41
N PRO A 180 -21.49 8.02 -26.09
CA PRO A 180 -21.87 8.16 -27.51
C PRO A 180 -22.93 9.25 -27.75
N VAL A 181 -23.66 9.65 -26.70
CA VAL A 181 -24.73 10.66 -26.77
C VAL A 181 -24.13 12.06 -26.62
N LYS A 182 -24.44 12.93 -27.59
CA LYS A 182 -24.06 14.35 -27.51
C LYS A 182 -24.92 15.07 -26.47
N ILE A 183 -24.28 15.53 -25.39
CA ILE A 183 -24.93 16.31 -24.34
C ILE A 183 -24.76 17.79 -24.67
N SER A 184 -25.87 18.49 -24.89
CA SER A 184 -25.88 19.93 -25.20
C SER A 184 -26.79 20.67 -24.24
N GLY A 185 -26.35 21.85 -23.82
CA GLY A 185 -27.13 22.78 -23.00
C GLY A 185 -27.31 24.12 -23.73
N PRO A 186 -28.00 25.10 -23.10
CA PRO A 186 -28.31 25.19 -21.68
C PRO A 186 -29.75 24.74 -21.40
N ASP A 187 -29.91 23.59 -20.74
CA ASP A 187 -31.21 23.10 -20.29
C ASP A 187 -31.14 22.84 -18.78
N LEU A 188 -31.98 23.55 -18.02
CA LEU A 188 -32.04 23.41 -16.57
C LEU A 188 -32.47 21.99 -16.16
N SER A 189 -33.15 21.25 -17.03
CA SER A 189 -33.51 19.85 -16.78
C SER A 189 -32.28 18.94 -16.65
N LEU A 190 -31.13 19.34 -17.19
CA LEU A 190 -29.88 18.58 -17.11
C LEU A 190 -29.15 18.76 -15.78
N GLN A 191 -29.62 19.67 -14.94
CA GLN A 191 -29.01 19.97 -13.65
C GLN A 191 -28.97 18.72 -12.74
N GLU A 192 -27.80 18.45 -12.16
CA GLU A 192 -27.56 17.32 -11.25
C GLU A 192 -27.77 15.92 -11.83
N LYS A 193 -28.09 15.79 -13.12
CA LYS A 193 -28.17 14.48 -13.78
C LYS A 193 -26.79 13.84 -13.90
N GLU A 194 -26.78 12.52 -13.77
CA GLU A 194 -25.57 11.70 -13.75
C GLU A 194 -25.32 11.00 -15.08
N PHE A 195 -24.07 10.94 -15.48
CA PHE A 195 -23.59 10.07 -16.54
C PHE A 195 -22.17 9.62 -16.18
N TYR A 196 -21.60 8.65 -16.87
CA TYR A 196 -20.21 8.29 -16.65
C TYR A 196 -19.34 8.60 -17.87
N VAL A 197 -18.06 8.81 -17.59
CA VAL A 197 -17.01 8.93 -18.59
C VAL A 197 -15.96 7.87 -18.29
N THR A 198 -15.48 7.19 -19.31
CA THR A 198 -14.45 6.16 -19.15
C THR A 198 -13.07 6.80 -19.35
N VAL A 199 -12.16 6.54 -18.42
CA VAL A 199 -10.79 7.06 -18.43
C VAL A 199 -9.84 5.88 -18.60
N LYS A 200 -8.97 5.95 -19.62
CA LYS A 200 -7.95 4.93 -19.90
C LYS A 200 -6.64 5.27 -19.21
N ILE A 201 -6.13 4.33 -18.41
CA ILE A 201 -4.82 4.42 -17.75
C ILE A 201 -3.82 3.62 -18.59
N ASN A 202 -2.78 4.30 -19.08
CA ASN A 202 -1.67 3.69 -19.84
C ASN A 202 -2.11 2.76 -21.00
N ASN A 203 -3.25 3.04 -21.64
CA ASN A 203 -3.84 2.26 -22.73
C ASN A 203 -4.14 0.78 -22.40
N LYS A 204 -4.14 0.39 -21.12
CA LYS A 204 -4.44 -0.99 -20.67
C LYS A 204 -5.70 -1.03 -19.80
N GLU A 205 -5.73 -0.25 -18.73
CA GLU A 205 -6.84 -0.28 -17.77
C GLU A 205 -7.86 0.82 -18.04
N GLU A 206 -9.14 0.53 -17.83
CA GLU A 206 -10.23 1.48 -18.04
C GLU A 206 -11.00 1.65 -16.73
N VAL A 207 -11.36 2.90 -16.41
CA VAL A 207 -12.09 3.26 -15.20
C VAL A 207 -13.28 4.13 -15.54
N ASN A 208 -14.46 3.74 -15.07
CA ASN A 208 -15.66 4.55 -15.21
C ASN A 208 -15.73 5.56 -14.06
N VAL A 209 -15.77 6.84 -14.42
CA VAL A 209 -15.86 7.97 -13.48
C VAL A 209 -17.25 8.57 -13.56
N ARG A 210 -17.90 8.71 -12.40
CA ARG A 210 -19.22 9.33 -12.31
C ARG A 210 -19.11 10.83 -12.51
N CYS A 211 -19.91 11.38 -13.42
CA CYS A 211 -19.96 12.78 -13.77
C CYS A 211 -21.36 13.36 -13.50
N ARG A 212 -21.40 14.63 -13.11
CA ARG A 212 -22.62 15.39 -12.85
C ARG A 212 -22.55 16.74 -13.52
N ILE A 213 -23.64 17.14 -14.16
CA ILE A 213 -23.74 18.46 -14.76
C ILE A 213 -24.14 19.46 -13.69
N HIS A 214 -23.37 20.55 -13.59
CA HIS A 214 -23.64 21.66 -12.70
C HIS A 214 -23.65 22.96 -13.51
N HIS A 215 -24.82 23.55 -13.69
CA HIS A 215 -24.95 24.86 -14.30
C HIS A 215 -24.41 25.94 -13.36
N TRP A 216 -23.57 26.80 -13.91
CA TRP A 216 -22.98 27.95 -13.27
C TRP A 216 -23.56 29.21 -13.89
N ALA A 217 -23.98 30.13 -13.02
CA ALA A 217 -24.43 31.45 -13.41
C ALA A 217 -23.53 32.50 -12.75
N THR A 218 -23.17 33.53 -13.51
CA THR A 218 -22.44 34.69 -12.99
C THR A 218 -23.46 35.62 -12.32
N GLY A 219 -23.76 35.41 -11.03
CA GLY A 219 -24.74 36.25 -10.30
C GLY A 219 -25.12 35.75 -8.90
N LEU A 220 -26.18 36.34 -8.32
CA LEU A 220 -26.78 35.97 -7.03
C LEU A 220 -27.66 34.70 -7.12
N GLU A 221 -27.97 34.22 -8.33
CA GLU A 221 -28.72 32.98 -8.57
C GLU A 221 -27.85 31.75 -8.32
N LYS A 222 -27.50 31.52 -7.05
CA LYS A 222 -26.82 30.29 -6.62
C LYS A 222 -27.87 29.25 -6.25
N LEU A 223 -27.58 28.00 -6.59
CA LEU A 223 -28.35 26.88 -6.08
C LEU A 223 -28.25 26.83 -4.56
N PRO A 224 -29.30 26.37 -3.86
CA PRO A 224 -29.23 26.15 -2.43
C PRO A 224 -28.08 25.17 -2.14
N TRP A 225 -27.29 25.48 -1.12
CA TRP A 225 -26.22 24.61 -0.70
C TRP A 225 -26.81 23.30 -0.17
N ASP A 226 -26.45 22.19 -0.81
CA ASP A 226 -26.84 20.85 -0.36
C ASP A 226 -25.64 20.14 0.27
N GLU A 227 -25.83 19.69 1.51
CA GLU A 227 -24.81 19.00 2.26
C GLU A 227 -24.58 17.59 1.68
N PHE A 228 -23.30 17.21 1.56
CA PHE A 228 -22.89 15.89 1.03
C PHE A 228 -23.55 15.52 -0.30
N HIS A 229 -23.76 16.50 -1.20
CA HIS A 229 -24.43 16.25 -2.48
C HIS A 229 -23.81 15.06 -3.23
N TRP A 230 -22.50 14.84 -3.14
CA TRP A 230 -21.77 13.75 -3.79
C TRP A 230 -22.11 12.34 -3.28
N LYS A 231 -22.76 12.21 -2.12
CA LYS A 231 -23.18 10.90 -1.56
C LYS A 231 -24.57 10.47 -2.01
N LYS A 232 -25.38 11.39 -2.52
CA LYS A 232 -26.77 11.12 -2.91
C LYS A 232 -26.80 10.68 -4.37
N PRO A 233 -27.33 9.49 -4.73
CA PRO A 233 -27.53 9.15 -6.13
C PRO A 233 -28.54 10.12 -6.76
N ARG A 234 -28.32 10.48 -8.03
CA ARG A 234 -29.22 11.31 -8.83
C ARG A 234 -29.68 10.56 -10.07
N GLU A 235 -30.63 11.16 -10.77
CA GLU A 235 -31.19 10.58 -11.97
C GLU A 235 -30.14 10.45 -13.07
N PRO A 236 -30.07 9.29 -13.75
CA PRO A 236 -29.18 9.10 -14.87
C PRO A 236 -29.68 9.92 -16.06
N LEU A 237 -28.77 10.64 -16.72
CA LEU A 237 -29.05 11.38 -17.94
C LEU A 237 -29.32 10.44 -19.11
N ILE A 238 -28.58 9.33 -19.17
CA ILE A 238 -28.69 8.31 -20.20
C ILE A 238 -29.26 7.04 -19.53
N PRO A 239 -30.47 6.59 -19.90
CA PRO A 239 -31.13 5.47 -19.24
C PRO A 239 -30.35 4.16 -19.39
N GLU A 240 -29.65 3.97 -20.50
CA GLU A 240 -28.80 2.79 -20.75
C GLU A 240 -27.65 2.67 -19.74
N GLN A 241 -27.15 3.80 -19.22
CA GLN A 241 -26.05 3.86 -18.27
C GLN A 241 -26.51 3.69 -16.81
N ALA A 242 -27.81 3.62 -16.55
CA ALA A 242 -28.36 3.57 -15.19
C ALA A 242 -27.86 2.36 -14.39
N ALA A 243 -27.78 1.19 -15.04
CA ALA A 243 -27.30 -0.04 -14.41
C ALA A 243 -25.83 0.06 -14.00
N GLU A 244 -24.98 0.66 -14.84
CA GLU A 244 -23.56 0.84 -14.55
C GLU A 244 -23.33 1.89 -13.47
N LEU A 245 -24.09 2.99 -13.49
CA LEU A 245 -24.05 4.02 -12.45
C LEU A 245 -24.46 3.49 -11.07
N ALA A 246 -25.37 2.52 -11.01
CA ALA A 246 -25.74 1.87 -9.75
C ALA A 246 -24.60 1.03 -9.15
N ASN A 247 -23.75 0.43 -10.00
CA ASN A 247 -22.62 -0.40 -9.58
C ASN A 247 -21.40 0.42 -9.12
N ILE A 248 -21.25 1.65 -9.61
CA ILE A 248 -20.14 2.53 -9.22
C ILE A 248 -20.33 2.97 -7.75
N PRO A 249 -19.33 2.81 -6.87
CA PRO A 249 -19.47 3.21 -5.48
C PRO A 249 -19.62 4.73 -5.32
N LEU A 250 -20.45 5.15 -4.37
CA LEU A 250 -20.52 6.54 -3.90
C LEU A 250 -19.54 6.73 -2.73
N ALA A 251 -18.93 7.93 -2.63
CA ALA A 251 -17.87 8.23 -1.68
C ALA A 251 -18.31 8.39 -0.21
#